data_AF-A0A538GRM1-F1
#
_entry.id   AF-A0A538GRM1-F1
#
_cell.length_a   1.000
_cell.length_b   1.000
_cell.length_c   1.000
_cell.angle_alpha   90.00
_cell.angle_beta   90.00
_cell.angle_gamma   90.00
#
_symmetry.space_group_name_H-M   'P 1'
#
loop_
_entity.id
_entity.type
_entity.pdbx_description
1 polymer ?
#
loop_
_entity_poly.entity_id
_entity_poly.type
_entity_poly.pdbx_seq_one_letter_code
_entity_poly.pdbx_strand_id
1 'polypeptide(L)'
;YLAMGIALAPSLRGRPASRAAFALPLVDASWAAASRGDGTFDPWYLVGVSIPQYLGWVLGTVVGVLIGPRLGDPNALGLDALFPAFFIVLLFEEARGRRRLAAAAGGAGIALVLTPLVPAGLPILAAAAAAVAASRMRS
;
A
#
# COMPACT_ATOMS: atom_id res chain seq x y z
N TYR A 1 8.12 -5.47 -2.84
CA TYR A 1 8.69 -6.48 -1.92
C TYR A 1 10.21 -6.61 -1.99
N LEU A 2 10.85 -6.73 -3.15
CA LEU A 2 12.32 -6.83 -3.25
C LEU A 2 13.08 -5.70 -2.53
N ALA A 3 12.73 -4.44 -2.79
CA ALA A 3 13.37 -3.29 -2.13
C ALA A 3 13.19 -3.31 -0.60
N MET A 4 11.98 -3.59 -0.11
CA MET A 4 11.69 -3.73 1.32
C MET A 4 12.49 -4.87 1.96
N GLY A 5 12.59 -6.00 1.27
CA GLY A 5 13.38 -7.16 1.72
C GLY A 5 14.88 -6.85 1.80
N ILE A 6 15.43 -6.14 0.81
CA ILE A 6 16.84 -5.70 0.82
C ILE A 6 17.09 -4.74 1.98
N ALA A 7 16.18 -3.80 2.25
CA ALA A 7 16.30 -2.86 3.37
C ALA A 7 16.19 -3.57 4.74
N LEU A 8 15.35 -4.62 4.84
CA LEU A 8 15.19 -5.40 6.06
C LEU A 8 16.36 -6.36 6.32
N ALA A 9 16.99 -6.88 5.26
CA ALA A 9 17.97 -7.97 5.33
C ALA A 9 19.16 -7.75 6.31
N PRO A 10 19.73 -6.54 6.47
CA PRO A 10 20.80 -6.27 7.44
C PRO A 10 20.35 -6.36 8.89
N SER A 11 19.05 -6.18 9.17
CA SER A 11 18.48 -6.23 10.52
C SER A 11 18.15 -7.66 10.97
N LEU A 12 18.22 -8.65 10.06
CA LEU A 12 17.91 -10.06 10.35
C LEU A 12 19.17 -10.82 10.79
N ARG A 13 19.10 -11.47 11.96
CA ARG A 13 20.20 -12.30 12.51
C ARG A 13 19.90 -13.81 12.34
N GLY A 14 20.95 -14.62 12.27
CA GLY A 14 20.84 -16.09 12.26
C GLY A 14 21.05 -16.75 10.89
N ARG A 15 20.68 -18.04 10.79
CA ARG A 15 20.87 -18.88 9.59
C ARG A 15 19.96 -18.41 8.43
N PRO A 16 20.31 -18.66 7.16
CA PRO A 16 19.50 -18.23 6.01
C PRO A 16 18.02 -18.64 6.09
N ALA A 17 17.75 -19.86 6.56
CA ALA A 17 16.37 -20.33 6.77
C ALA A 17 15.62 -19.54 7.85
N SER A 18 16.29 -19.17 8.95
CA SER A 18 15.69 -18.35 10.01
C SER A 18 15.45 -16.91 9.53
N ARG A 19 16.34 -16.36 8.70
CA ARG A 19 16.15 -15.05 8.07
C ARG A 19 14.98 -15.06 7.06
N ALA A 20 14.82 -16.15 6.30
CA ALA A 20 13.70 -16.33 5.38
C ALA A 20 12.35 -16.36 6.12
N ALA A 21 12.30 -16.86 7.36
CA ALA A 21 11.07 -16.85 8.15
C ALA A 21 10.54 -15.42 8.42
N PHE A 22 11.40 -14.42 8.52
CA PHE A 22 11.00 -13.02 8.68
C PHE A 22 10.50 -12.38 7.39
N ALA A 23 10.70 -13.01 6.22
CA ALA A 23 10.16 -12.52 4.96
C ALA A 23 8.69 -12.92 4.75
N LEU A 24 8.20 -13.98 5.40
CA LEU A 24 6.81 -14.43 5.33
C LEU A 24 5.79 -13.38 5.80
N PRO A 25 5.97 -12.74 6.98
CA PRO A 25 5.04 -11.72 7.48
C PRO A 25 5.28 -10.32 6.89
N LEU A 26 6.14 -10.18 5.88
CA LEU A 26 6.50 -8.89 5.32
C LEU A 26 5.34 -8.33 4.48
N VAL A 27 4.68 -7.29 4.99
CA VAL A 27 3.73 -6.44 4.26
C VAL A 27 4.11 -4.97 4.49
N ASP A 28 3.59 -4.06 3.67
CA ASP A 28 3.87 -2.62 3.76
C ASP A 28 3.61 -2.04 5.16
N ALA A 29 2.47 -2.38 5.77
CA ALA A 29 2.10 -1.91 7.10
C ALA A 29 3.03 -2.44 8.21
N SER A 30 3.37 -3.74 8.18
CA SER A 30 4.28 -4.33 9.17
C SER A 30 5.72 -3.86 8.98
N TRP A 31 6.15 -3.64 7.74
CA TRP A 31 7.46 -3.07 7.41
C TRP A 31 7.60 -1.63 7.90
N ALA A 32 6.59 -0.79 7.65
CA ALA A 32 6.58 0.60 8.10
C ALA A 32 6.57 0.67 9.64
N ALA A 33 5.72 -0.14 10.29
CA ALA A 33 5.62 -0.17 11.74
C ALA A 33 6.90 -0.67 12.43
N ALA A 34 7.63 -1.61 11.79
CA ALA A 34 8.89 -2.14 12.30
C ALA A 34 10.10 -1.24 12.05
N SER A 35 9.96 -0.15 11.28
CA SER A 35 11.06 0.78 11.02
C SER A 35 11.38 1.61 12.25
N ARG A 36 12.66 1.71 12.60
CA ARG A 36 13.14 2.54 13.73
C ARG A 36 13.49 3.97 13.32
N GLY A 37 13.39 4.31 12.04
CA GLY A 37 13.68 5.64 11.49
C GLY A 37 15.18 5.92 11.23
N ASP A 38 16.08 5.06 11.70
CA ASP A 38 17.54 5.14 11.47
C ASP A 38 18.02 4.20 10.34
N GLY A 39 17.09 3.64 9.56
CA GLY A 39 17.36 2.63 8.54
C GLY A 39 17.45 1.19 9.09
N THR A 40 17.33 1.00 10.40
CA THR A 40 17.22 -0.33 11.03
C THR A 40 15.77 -0.71 11.30
N PHE A 41 15.54 -2.00 11.48
CA PHE A 41 14.22 -2.58 11.70
C PHE A 41 14.22 -3.48 12.94
N ASP A 42 13.06 -3.61 13.58
CA ASP A 42 12.82 -4.60 14.61
C ASP A 42 12.10 -5.84 14.03
N PRO A 43 12.81 -6.97 13.82
CA PRO A 43 12.21 -8.15 13.18
C PRO A 43 11.13 -8.81 14.03
N TRP A 44 11.22 -8.71 15.36
CA TRP A 44 10.23 -9.30 16.26
C TRP A 44 8.97 -8.46 16.33
N TYR A 45 9.12 -7.13 16.32
CA TYR A 45 7.97 -6.23 16.18
C TYR A 45 7.25 -6.44 14.84
N LEU A 46 8.00 -6.63 13.74
CA LEU A 46 7.43 -6.96 12.44
C LEU A 46 6.54 -8.20 12.51
N VAL A 47 7.03 -9.30 13.10
CA VAL A 47 6.24 -10.52 13.31
C VAL A 47 5.03 -10.23 14.22
N GLY A 48 5.24 -9.52 15.32
CA GLY A 48 4.20 -9.18 16.29
C GLY A 48 3.03 -8.42 15.69
N VAL A 49 3.30 -7.41 14.86
CA VAL A 49 2.27 -6.61 14.16
C VAL A 49 1.56 -7.41 13.07
N SER A 50 2.26 -8.38 12.47
CA SER A 50 1.70 -9.19 11.38
C SER A 50 0.70 -10.24 11.87
N ILE A 51 0.79 -10.67 13.14
CA ILE A 51 -0.15 -11.63 13.74
C ILE A 51 -1.59 -11.09 13.75
N PRO A 52 -1.92 -9.95 14.37
CA PRO A 52 -3.28 -9.42 14.37
C PRO A 52 -3.75 -9.05 12.96
N GLN A 53 -2.85 -8.62 12.06
CA GLN A 53 -3.18 -8.38 10.66
C GLN A 53 -3.63 -9.67 9.96
N TYR A 54 -2.89 -10.76 10.12
CA TYR A 54 -3.24 -12.06 9.56
C TYR A 54 -4.55 -12.60 10.14
N LEU A 55 -4.75 -12.47 11.45
CA LEU A 55 -6.00 -12.87 12.09
C LEU A 55 -7.18 -12.04 11.56
N GLY A 56 -7.03 -10.72 11.45
CA GLY A 56 -8.04 -9.84 10.86
C GLY A 56 -8.38 -10.21 9.42
N TRP A 57 -7.36 -10.55 8.61
CA TRP A 57 -7.54 -11.01 7.24
C TRP A 57 -8.32 -12.33 7.16
N VAL A 58 -7.93 -13.33 7.95
CA VAL A 58 -8.60 -14.65 7.96
C VAL A 58 -10.03 -14.51 8.46
N LEU A 59 -10.24 -13.79 9.56
CA LEU A 59 -11.57 -13.57 10.12
C LEU A 59 -12.47 -12.81 9.14
N GLY A 60 -11.96 -11.72 8.55
CA GLY A 60 -12.69 -10.97 7.53
C GLY A 60 -13.05 -11.83 6.32
N THR A 61 -12.14 -12.70 5.88
CA THR A 61 -12.39 -13.65 4.78
C THR A 61 -13.47 -14.67 5.14
N VAL A 62 -13.38 -15.26 6.33
CA VAL A 62 -14.39 -16.21 6.82
C VAL A 62 -15.77 -15.53 6.90
N VAL A 63 -15.83 -14.34 7.49
CA VAL A 63 -17.05 -13.53 7.56
C VAL A 63 -17.57 -13.21 6.16
N GLY A 64 -16.71 -12.80 5.24
CA GLY A 64 -17.08 -12.48 3.86
C GLY A 64 -17.63 -13.69 3.09
N VAL A 65 -16.99 -14.86 3.22
CA VAL A 65 -17.44 -16.09 2.56
C VAL A 65 -18.75 -16.60 3.14
N LEU A 66 -18.94 -16.50 4.45
CA LEU A 66 -20.18 -16.93 5.09
C LEU A 66 -21.32 -15.93 4.83
N ILE A 67 -21.11 -14.65 5.04
CA ILE A 67 -22.17 -13.64 4.98
C ILE A 67 -22.43 -13.18 3.54
N GLY A 68 -21.38 -13.08 2.70
CA GLY A 68 -21.43 -12.59 1.32
C GLY A 68 -22.58 -13.15 0.48
N PRO A 69 -22.73 -14.50 0.37
CA PRO A 69 -23.82 -15.10 -0.41
C PRO A 69 -25.22 -14.79 0.12
N ARG A 70 -25.33 -14.32 1.37
CA ARG A 70 -26.60 -13.99 2.05
C ARG A 70 -26.95 -12.50 1.93
N LEU A 71 -26.05 -11.66 1.41
CA LEU A 71 -26.22 -10.20 1.36
C LEU A 71 -27.12 -9.68 0.22
N GLY A 72 -27.82 -10.54 -0.53
CA GLY A 72 -28.66 -10.08 -1.63
C GLY A 72 -27.82 -9.46 -2.75
N ASP A 73 -28.34 -8.41 -3.41
CA ASP A 73 -27.61 -7.72 -4.50
C ASP A 73 -26.49 -6.81 -3.94
N PRO A 74 -25.21 -7.11 -4.21
CA PRO A 74 -24.07 -6.29 -3.75
C PRO A 74 -24.12 -4.83 -4.22
N ASN A 75 -24.71 -4.57 -5.40
CA ASN A 75 -24.78 -3.23 -5.96
C ASN A 75 -25.79 -2.36 -5.19
N ALA A 76 -26.91 -2.95 -4.76
CA ALA A 76 -27.89 -2.25 -3.93
C ALA A 76 -27.30 -1.84 -2.55
N LEU A 77 -26.26 -2.55 -2.10
CA LEU A 77 -25.54 -2.25 -0.87
C LEU A 77 -24.36 -1.28 -1.05
N GLY A 78 -24.07 -0.84 -2.29
CA GLY A 78 -22.93 0.04 -2.59
C GLY A 78 -21.56 -0.62 -2.38
N LEU A 79 -21.51 -1.96 -2.41
CA LEU A 79 -20.25 -2.69 -2.21
C LEU A 79 -19.25 -2.47 -3.36
N ASP A 80 -19.73 -2.09 -4.53
CA ASP A 80 -18.95 -1.66 -5.70
C ASP A 80 -18.24 -0.31 -5.47
N ALA A 81 -18.85 0.58 -4.69
CA ALA A 81 -18.30 1.89 -4.35
C ALA A 81 -17.31 1.85 -3.17
N LEU A 82 -17.30 0.77 -2.38
CA LEU A 82 -16.40 0.64 -1.22
C LEU A 82 -14.93 0.79 -1.62
N PHE A 83 -14.50 0.09 -2.67
CA PHE A 83 -13.10 0.10 -3.09
C PHE A 83 -12.65 1.51 -3.53
N PRO A 84 -13.34 2.22 -4.45
CA PRO A 84 -13.05 3.62 -4.74
C PRO A 84 -13.07 4.53 -3.50
N ALA A 85 -14.04 4.37 -2.60
CA ALA A 85 -14.14 5.18 -1.38
C ALA A 85 -12.92 4.98 -0.46
N PHE A 86 -12.45 3.75 -0.27
CA PHE A 86 -11.21 3.46 0.47
C PHE A 86 -10.01 4.17 -0.14
N PHE A 87 -9.86 4.15 -1.46
CA PHE A 87 -8.77 4.87 -2.13
C PHE A 87 -8.84 6.39 -1.93
N ILE A 88 -10.04 6.98 -1.96
CA ILE A 88 -10.21 8.41 -1.71
C ILE A 88 -9.81 8.76 -0.27
N VAL A 89 -10.21 7.95 0.71
CA VAL A 89 -9.84 8.16 2.11
C VAL A 89 -8.31 8.08 2.28
N LEU A 90 -7.67 7.06 1.71
CA LEU A 90 -6.21 6.92 1.74
C LEU A 90 -5.51 8.09 1.04
N LEU A 91 -6.00 8.50 -0.13
CA LEU A 91 -5.46 9.64 -0.86
C LEU A 91 -5.57 10.92 -0.04
N PHE A 92 -6.68 11.12 0.67
CA PHE A 92 -6.87 12.30 1.51
C PHE A 92 -5.87 12.35 2.66
N GLU A 93 -5.66 11.24 3.36
CA GLU A 93 -4.66 11.14 4.44
C GLU A 93 -3.24 11.35 3.91
N GLU A 94 -2.90 10.74 2.77
CA GLU A 94 -1.56 10.84 2.17
C GLU A 94 -1.29 12.25 1.61
N ALA A 95 -2.28 12.85 0.95
CA ALA A 95 -2.16 14.15 0.30
C ALA A 95 -2.31 15.33 1.28
N ARG A 96 -2.32 15.10 2.59
CA ARG A 96 -2.51 16.16 3.59
C ARG A 96 -1.42 17.24 3.46
N GLY A 97 -1.84 18.44 3.04
CA GLY A 97 -1.00 19.62 2.83
C GLY A 97 -1.05 20.17 1.40
N ARG A 98 -1.07 21.50 1.26
CA ARG A 98 -1.27 22.21 -0.03
C ARG A 98 -0.34 21.73 -1.15
N ARG A 99 0.92 21.43 -0.84
CA ARG A 99 1.90 20.94 -1.81
C ARG A 99 1.60 19.52 -2.31
N ARG A 100 1.21 18.62 -1.41
CA ARG A 100 0.89 17.22 -1.76
C ARG A 100 -0.42 17.16 -2.54
N LEU A 101 -1.41 17.97 -2.17
CA LEU A 101 -2.63 18.15 -2.96
C LEU A 101 -2.35 18.65 -4.38
N ALA A 102 -1.48 19.65 -4.55
CA ALA A 102 -1.12 20.16 -5.87
C ALA A 102 -0.42 19.09 -6.72
N ALA A 103 0.47 18.30 -6.13
CA ALA A 103 1.13 17.19 -6.81
C ALA A 103 0.13 16.08 -7.19
N ALA A 104 -0.78 15.72 -6.28
CA ALA A 104 -1.84 14.75 -6.52
C ALA A 104 -2.79 15.20 -7.65
N ALA A 105 -3.21 16.47 -7.64
CA ALA A 105 -4.03 17.05 -8.69
C ALA A 105 -3.32 17.08 -10.05
N GLY A 106 -2.03 17.42 -10.07
CA GLY A 106 -1.22 17.39 -11.29
C GLY A 106 -1.08 15.97 -11.86
N GLY A 107 -0.80 14.99 -11.01
CA GLY A 107 -0.74 13.58 -11.40
C GLY A 107 -2.08 13.06 -11.91
N ALA A 108 -3.19 13.42 -11.26
CA ALA A 108 -4.54 13.08 -11.69
C ALA A 108 -4.86 13.68 -13.07
N GLY A 109 -4.49 14.94 -13.31
CA GLY A 109 -4.64 15.58 -14.62
C GLY A 109 -3.87 14.86 -15.72
N ILE A 110 -2.61 14.50 -15.47
CA ILE A 110 -1.79 13.72 -16.41
C ILE A 110 -2.45 12.37 -16.70
N ALA A 111 -2.88 11.66 -15.65
CA ALA A 111 -3.51 10.36 -15.80
C ALA A 111 -4.79 10.47 -16.65
N LEU A 112 -5.69 11.41 -16.35
CA LEU A 112 -6.95 11.61 -17.08
C LEU A 112 -6.74 11.92 -18.56
N VAL A 113 -5.75 12.76 -18.88
CA VAL A 113 -5.41 13.10 -20.27
C VAL A 113 -4.85 11.90 -21.02
N LEU A 114 -4.04 11.08 -20.36
CA LEU A 114 -3.39 9.92 -20.98
C LEU A 114 -4.28 8.68 -21.04
N THR A 115 -5.27 8.53 -20.15
CA THR A 115 -6.18 7.37 -20.12
C THR A 115 -6.79 7.01 -21.48
N PRO A 116 -7.30 7.95 -22.32
CA PRO A 116 -7.82 7.59 -23.63
C PRO A 116 -6.73 7.39 -24.71
N LEU A 117 -5.48 7.79 -24.45
CA LEU A 117 -4.41 7.84 -25.44
C LEU A 117 -3.46 6.65 -25.39
N VAL A 118 -3.30 6.02 -24.22
CA VAL A 118 -2.32 4.94 -24.01
C VAL A 118 -2.92 3.74 -23.27
N PRO A 119 -2.33 2.54 -23.45
CA PRO A 119 -2.70 1.34 -22.71
C PRO A 119 -2.77 1.53 -21.20
N ALA A 120 -3.63 0.76 -20.55
CA ALA A 120 -3.78 0.74 -19.10
C ALA A 120 -2.42 0.57 -18.39
N GLY A 121 -2.20 1.36 -17.33
CA GLY A 121 -0.95 1.38 -16.55
C GLY A 121 0.04 2.49 -16.96
N LEU A 122 0.15 2.82 -18.25
CA LEU A 122 1.03 3.90 -18.72
C LEU A 122 0.68 5.30 -18.18
N PRO A 123 -0.62 5.70 -18.09
CA PRO A 123 -1.00 6.99 -17.50
C PRO A 123 -0.46 7.18 -16.08
N ILE A 124 -0.46 6.10 -15.29
CA ILE A 124 -0.05 6.10 -13.89
C ILE A 124 1.47 6.23 -13.79
N LEU A 125 2.22 5.51 -14.63
CA LEU A 125 3.68 5.61 -14.69
C LEU A 125 4.14 7.02 -15.10
N ALA A 126 3.46 7.62 -16.08
CA ALA A 126 3.73 8.98 -16.53
C ALA A 126 3.44 10.01 -15.42
N ALA A 127 2.31 9.87 -14.72
CA ALA A 127 1.98 10.72 -13.57
C ALA A 127 3.03 10.62 -12.45
N ALA A 128 3.48 9.40 -12.12
CA ALA A 128 4.52 9.17 -11.12
C ALA A 128 5.87 9.78 -11.54
N ALA A 129 6.27 9.61 -12.80
CA ALA A 129 7.52 10.19 -13.33
C ALA A 129 7.50 11.72 -13.27
N ALA A 130 6.38 12.34 -13.65
CA ALA A 130 6.20 13.78 -13.58
C ALA A 130 6.26 14.29 -12.12
N ALA A 131 5.65 13.57 -11.17
CA ALA A 131 5.71 13.91 -9.76
C ALA A 131 7.16 13.87 -9.20
N VAL A 132 7.94 12.86 -9.58
CA VAL A 132 9.36 12.74 -9.20
C VAL A 132 10.22 13.83 -9.84
N ALA A 133 10.00 14.14 -11.13
CA ALA A 133 10.70 15.23 -11.78
C ALA A 133 10.40 16.57 -11.08
N ALA A 134 9.12 16.83 -10.79
CA ALA A 134 8.68 18.04 -10.09
C ALA A 134 9.22 18.16 -8.65
N SER A 135 9.47 17.04 -7.96
CA SER A 135 10.05 17.05 -6.62
C SER A 135 11.56 17.35 -6.64
N ARG A 136 12.29 16.86 -7.65
CA ARG A 136 13.74 17.09 -7.83
C ARG A 136 14.09 18.49 -8.31
N MET A 137 13.24 19.13 -9.10
CA MET A 137 13.48 20.52 -9.55
C MET A 137 13.35 21.57 -8.44
N ARG A 138 12.97 21.14 -7.22
CA ARG A 138 12.75 22.02 -6.06
C ARG A 138 13.68 21.72 -4.87
N SER A 139 14.69 20.86 -5.04
CA SER A 139 15.79 20.60 -4.09
C SER A 139 17.06 21.28 -4.57
#